data_AF-A0A914MYK2-F1
#
_entry.id   AF-A0A914MYK2-F1
#
_cell.length_a   1.000
_cell.length_b   1.000
_cell.length_c   1.000
_cell.angle_alpha   90.00
_cell.angle_beta   90.00
_cell.angle_gamma   90.00
#
_symmetry.space_group_name_H-M   'P 1'
#
loop_
_entity.id
_entity.type
_entity.pdbx_description
1 polymer ?
#
loop_
_entity_poly.entity_id
_entity_poly.type
_entity_poly.pdbx_seq_one_letter_code
_entity_poly.pdbx_strand_id
1 'polypeptide(L)'
;MEEKRGCYIAPLTPKEQNPYRIMVFDLETMQHRIVDQKRIHEPNFIAVKVTCPSCIQNGVTTDCNICGKFKSLTFSIKPFRNTTVDKQNVTLYPLTDFVNWILTLENDTVVFSHFGGRFDMVIVFRALFLRGMTPEMIKKGNKMYEMKVRNKKCTIIFRDSFNLIPMSLAALVPAFALTVQDKPFFPHMANRPENYEKEIYPTKQDYLAEGMMPEKRIQFDKWFEANQNKPFLLEEQLAAYCVNDVEILLAALITFRKDFMDISNGLDVLREAMTIASACIKHFRLNHLKPNHLGIVPERGYDNVDNQSILALKFLNWYSEKHNVIVRTAHSKDGEKRIANYRLDGWIEEENLGIEINGCCWHGCRKCYKDKNMLLPNGKTVENQRELDKKRLDIIRSLGDIEMRRKFKTYRDDGPINLRSAFYGGRTGPLKLFHSIEPEQKISYYDVTSLYPYVNVTTRYPIGHPRVHIFNKNVNWNKPEDNTYEIAILKVFVVPPRKIDIPVLPMKLGDDDERLLFPLCSTCCYDPAYEEIRTKRLSHNEIQSR
;
A
#
# COMPACT_ATOMS: atom_id res chain seq x y z
N MET A 1 10.64 18.74 -37.90
CA MET A 1 9.46 18.01 -37.38
C MET A 1 9.85 17.37 -36.07
N GLU A 2 9.63 18.05 -34.94
CA GLU A 2 9.82 17.43 -33.63
C GLU A 2 8.76 16.35 -33.44
N GLU A 3 9.19 15.09 -33.34
CA GLU A 3 8.28 14.00 -33.00
C GLU A 3 7.65 14.29 -31.63
N LYS A 4 6.31 14.29 -31.57
CA LYS A 4 5.51 14.29 -30.34
C LYS A 4 5.76 13.00 -29.53
N ARG A 5 6.97 12.78 -29.04
CA ARG A 5 7.29 11.62 -28.20
C ARG A 5 6.97 11.96 -26.75
N GLY A 6 5.89 11.35 -26.28
CA GLY A 6 5.66 11.15 -24.86
C GLY A 6 4.28 11.58 -24.36
N CYS A 7 3.71 10.75 -23.48
CA CYS A 7 2.45 11.04 -22.81
C CYS A 7 2.72 11.89 -21.58
N TYR A 8 1.85 12.85 -21.28
CA TYR A 8 1.94 13.66 -20.06
C TYR A 8 0.79 13.33 -19.11
N ILE A 9 1.01 13.53 -17.81
CA ILE A 9 -0.08 13.48 -16.84
C ILE A 9 -1.04 14.63 -17.17
N ALA A 10 -2.30 14.29 -17.45
CA ALA A 10 -3.30 15.29 -17.78
C ALA A 10 -3.74 16.07 -16.53
N PRO A 11 -3.84 17.41 -16.60
CA PRO A 11 -4.64 18.19 -15.67
C PRO A 11 -6.07 17.66 -15.62
N LEU A 12 -6.72 17.82 -14.47
CA LEU A 12 -8.12 17.47 -14.31
C LEU A 12 -8.98 18.72 -14.50
N THR A 13 -10.19 18.53 -15.02
CA THR A 13 -11.21 19.58 -15.05
C THR A 13 -12.15 19.43 -13.85
N PRO A 14 -12.65 20.53 -13.27
CA PRO A 14 -13.71 20.47 -12.26
C PRO A 14 -14.90 19.65 -12.78
N LYS A 15 -15.46 18.82 -11.91
CA LYS A 15 -16.69 18.06 -12.22
C LYS A 15 -17.85 18.67 -11.48
N GLU A 16 -19.00 18.74 -12.14
CA GLU A 16 -20.25 19.05 -11.47
C GLU A 16 -20.56 17.99 -10.43
N GLN A 17 -20.81 18.42 -9.19
CA GLN A 17 -21.04 17.50 -8.09
C GLN A 17 -22.52 17.15 -7.99
N ASN A 18 -22.88 15.97 -8.46
CA ASN A 18 -24.21 15.43 -8.25
C ASN A 18 -24.47 15.19 -6.76
N PRO A 19 -25.67 15.53 -6.24
CA PRO A 19 -26.02 15.25 -4.86
C PRO A 19 -25.85 13.75 -4.52
N TYR A 20 -25.43 13.47 -3.29
CA TYR A 20 -25.26 12.09 -2.83
C TYR A 20 -25.41 11.99 -1.32
N ARG A 21 -25.65 10.77 -0.87
CA ARG A 21 -25.77 10.41 0.54
C ARG A 21 -24.39 10.01 1.08
N ILE A 22 -24.07 10.54 2.25
CA ILE A 22 -22.93 10.09 3.05
C ILE A 22 -23.50 9.22 4.15
N MET A 23 -22.96 8.01 4.30
CA MET A 23 -23.33 7.08 5.35
C MET A 23 -22.06 6.68 6.09
N VAL A 24 -22.14 6.59 7.41
CA VAL A 24 -21.15 5.92 8.24
C VAL A 24 -21.80 4.74 8.93
N PHE A 25 -21.03 3.68 9.13
CA PHE A 25 -21.48 2.55 9.92
C PHE A 25 -20.32 1.93 10.68
N ASP A 26 -20.66 1.27 11.77
CA ASP A 26 -19.79 0.45 12.59
C ASP A 26 -20.55 -0.81 12.98
N LEU A 27 -19.86 -1.94 13.08
CA LEU A 27 -20.45 -3.19 13.55
C LEU A 27 -19.68 -3.75 14.75
N GLU A 28 -20.44 -4.27 15.69
CA GLU A 28 -19.92 -5.10 16.77
C GLU A 28 -20.27 -6.56 16.52
N THR A 29 -19.34 -7.43 16.92
CA THR A 29 -19.44 -8.87 16.65
C THR A 29 -19.24 -9.69 17.91
N MET A 30 -20.03 -10.74 18.05
CA MET A 30 -19.78 -11.81 19.01
C MET A 30 -18.73 -12.77 18.43
N GLN A 31 -17.91 -13.34 19.31
CA GLN A 31 -16.86 -14.32 18.95
C GLN A 31 -17.03 -15.68 19.66
N HIS A 32 -18.24 -15.95 20.16
CA HIS A 32 -18.56 -17.11 20.99
C HIS A 32 -18.46 -18.45 20.23
N ARG A 33 -18.63 -18.45 18.90
CA ARG A 33 -18.52 -19.66 18.08
C ARG A 33 -17.11 -19.90 17.58
N ILE A 34 -16.65 -21.14 17.72
CA ILE A 34 -15.35 -21.62 17.22
C ILE A 34 -15.60 -22.64 16.12
N VAL A 35 -15.00 -22.42 14.95
CA VAL A 35 -15.01 -23.36 13.81
C VAL A 35 -13.58 -23.50 13.31
N ASP A 36 -13.11 -24.73 13.13
CA ASP A 36 -11.74 -25.04 12.70
C ASP A 36 -10.66 -24.30 13.51
N GLN A 37 -10.81 -24.32 14.85
CA GLN A 37 -9.93 -23.64 15.82
C GLN A 37 -9.88 -22.10 15.67
N LYS A 38 -10.78 -21.51 14.89
CA LYS A 38 -10.89 -20.05 14.70
C LYS A 38 -12.20 -19.54 15.25
N ARG A 39 -12.15 -18.39 15.94
CA ARG A 39 -13.36 -17.69 16.37
C ARG A 39 -14.02 -17.04 15.15
N ILE A 40 -15.33 -17.25 15.01
CA ILE A 40 -16.12 -16.60 13.97
C ILE A 40 -16.66 -15.28 14.52
N HIS A 41 -16.51 -14.23 13.73
CA HIS A 41 -17.16 -12.95 13.96
C HIS A 41 -18.61 -13.00 13.46
N GLU A 42 -19.55 -12.87 14.40
CA GLU A 42 -20.99 -12.80 14.10
C GLU A 42 -21.55 -11.43 14.50
N PRO A 43 -21.95 -10.59 13.54
CA PRO A 43 -22.47 -9.26 13.85
C PRO A 43 -23.76 -9.33 14.65
N ASN A 44 -23.77 -8.64 15.79
CA ASN A 44 -24.91 -8.58 16.71
C ASN A 44 -25.46 -7.17 16.91
N PHE A 45 -24.68 -6.16 16.52
CA PHE A 45 -25.07 -4.77 16.56
C PHE A 45 -24.45 -4.03 15.38
N ILE A 46 -25.23 -3.20 14.70
CA ILE A 46 -24.75 -2.29 13.65
C ILE A 46 -25.36 -0.92 13.92
N ALA A 47 -24.51 0.08 14.09
CA ALA A 47 -24.93 1.48 14.13
C ALA A 47 -24.70 2.14 12.78
N VAL A 48 -25.60 3.04 12.40
CA VAL A 48 -25.55 3.77 11.13
C VAL A 48 -25.91 5.22 11.38
N LYS A 49 -25.08 6.13 10.84
CA LYS A 49 -25.47 7.54 10.68
C LYS A 49 -25.41 8.00 9.23
N VAL A 50 -26.31 8.91 8.87
CA VAL A 50 -26.53 9.35 7.49
C VAL A 50 -26.61 10.87 7.43
N THR A 51 -25.92 11.45 6.45
CA THR A 51 -26.03 12.88 6.09
C THR A 51 -25.91 13.07 4.57
N CYS A 52 -25.86 14.31 4.10
CA CYS A 52 -25.51 14.66 2.73
C CYS A 52 -24.83 16.04 2.70
N PRO A 53 -24.15 16.42 1.59
CA PRO A 53 -23.53 17.74 1.47
C PRO A 53 -24.47 18.91 1.80
N SER A 54 -25.73 18.86 1.36
CA SER A 54 -26.71 19.92 1.63
C SER A 54 -27.06 20.03 3.12
N CYS A 55 -27.28 18.91 3.83
CA CYS A 55 -27.55 18.95 5.27
C CYS A 55 -26.32 19.36 6.10
N ILE A 56 -25.11 19.10 5.62
CA ILE A 56 -23.88 19.60 6.24
C ILE A 56 -23.83 21.13 6.16
N GLN A 57 -24.19 21.70 5.01
CA GLN A 57 -24.09 23.14 4.76
C GLN A 57 -25.25 23.94 5.36
N ASN A 58 -26.48 23.45 5.19
CA ASN A 58 -27.71 24.18 5.48
C ASN A 58 -28.38 23.77 6.80
N GLY A 59 -27.77 22.82 7.53
CA GLY A 59 -28.37 22.19 8.70
C GLY A 59 -29.23 20.97 8.36
N VAL A 60 -29.43 20.12 9.35
CA VAL A 60 -30.17 18.86 9.21
C VAL A 60 -31.66 19.15 9.09
N THR A 61 -32.29 18.66 8.02
CA THR A 61 -33.75 18.70 7.84
C THR A 61 -34.35 17.30 8.00
N THR A 62 -35.55 17.24 8.60
CA THR A 62 -36.30 16.00 8.83
C THR A 62 -36.69 15.30 7.52
N ASP A 63 -37.03 16.08 6.49
CA ASP A 63 -37.55 15.58 5.22
C ASP A 63 -36.56 15.73 4.05
N CYS A 64 -35.25 15.64 4.32
CA CYS A 64 -34.26 15.67 3.24
C CYS A 64 -34.41 14.46 2.31
N ASN A 65 -34.72 14.71 1.02
CA ASN A 65 -34.85 13.68 -0.02
C ASN A 65 -33.57 12.82 -0.20
N ILE A 66 -32.40 13.37 0.13
CA ILE A 66 -31.12 12.66 -0.02
C ILE A 66 -30.86 11.76 1.17
N CYS A 67 -30.86 12.27 2.41
CA CYS A 67 -30.59 11.41 3.58
C CYS A 67 -31.81 10.60 4.04
N GLY A 68 -33.03 10.96 3.63
CA GLY A 68 -34.28 10.31 4.05
C GLY A 68 -34.70 10.68 5.47
N LYS A 69 -35.79 10.07 5.95
CA LYS A 69 -36.41 10.37 7.24
C LYS A 69 -35.51 10.06 8.45
N PHE A 70 -34.84 8.92 8.43
CA PHE A 70 -34.02 8.45 9.56
C PHE A 70 -32.54 8.73 9.27
N LYS A 71 -31.88 9.48 10.16
CA LYS A 71 -30.46 9.84 10.10
C LYS A 71 -29.60 8.96 11.00
N SER A 72 -30.17 8.43 12.08
CA SER A 72 -29.52 7.50 13.00
C SER A 72 -30.34 6.21 13.07
N LEU A 73 -29.75 5.10 12.64
CA LEU A 73 -30.41 3.79 12.64
C LEU A 73 -29.53 2.74 13.32
N THR A 74 -30.16 1.77 13.94
CA THR A 74 -29.47 0.58 14.44
C THR A 74 -30.12 -0.71 13.91
N PHE A 75 -29.31 -1.76 13.80
CA PHE A 75 -29.75 -3.14 13.61
C PHE A 75 -29.17 -3.95 14.76
N SER A 76 -30.03 -4.47 15.64
CA SER A 76 -29.58 -5.09 16.90
C SER A 76 -30.41 -6.31 17.25
N ILE A 77 -29.81 -7.27 17.95
CA ILE A 77 -30.52 -8.48 18.41
C ILE A 77 -31.56 -8.16 19.48
N LYS A 78 -31.28 -7.18 20.34
CA LYS A 78 -32.15 -6.74 21.44
C LYS A 78 -32.44 -5.24 21.34
N PRO A 79 -33.62 -4.79 21.82
CA PRO A 79 -33.91 -3.37 21.98
C PRO A 79 -33.07 -2.74 23.09
N PHE A 80 -32.92 -1.42 23.05
CA PHE A 80 -32.27 -0.62 24.09
C PHE A 80 -33.05 0.68 24.33
N ARG A 81 -32.83 1.32 25.47
CA ARG A 81 -33.64 2.47 25.93
C ARG A 81 -32.83 3.72 26.23
N ASN A 82 -31.57 3.58 26.65
CA ASN A 82 -30.78 4.70 27.17
C ASN A 82 -30.07 5.49 26.05
N THR A 83 -29.97 4.93 24.85
CA THR A 83 -29.35 5.58 23.69
C THR A 83 -30.42 6.06 22.70
N THR A 84 -30.37 7.32 22.31
CA THR A 84 -31.33 7.90 21.36
C THR A 84 -30.89 7.66 19.92
N VAL A 85 -31.78 7.05 19.12
CA VAL A 85 -31.63 6.87 17.67
C VAL A 85 -32.99 7.07 17.00
N ASP A 86 -33.01 7.44 15.72
CA ASP A 86 -34.28 7.72 15.02
C ASP A 86 -35.06 6.43 14.73
N LYS A 87 -34.36 5.31 14.54
CA LYS A 87 -34.97 4.00 14.31
C LYS A 87 -34.12 2.84 14.83
N GLN A 88 -34.70 2.02 15.71
CA GLN A 88 -34.15 0.72 16.09
C GLN A 88 -34.78 -0.38 15.21
N ASN A 89 -33.98 -1.13 14.48
CA ASN A 89 -34.42 -2.33 13.75
C ASN A 89 -33.99 -3.57 14.56
N VAL A 90 -34.86 -4.01 15.46
CA VAL A 90 -34.60 -5.20 16.29
C VAL A 90 -34.81 -6.45 15.45
N THR A 91 -33.78 -7.29 15.31
CA THR A 91 -33.77 -8.46 14.43
C THR A 91 -32.78 -9.52 14.90
N LEU A 92 -33.10 -10.79 14.65
CA LEU A 92 -32.18 -11.90 14.92
C LEU A 92 -31.00 -11.93 13.94
N TYR A 93 -31.07 -11.21 12.80
CA TYR A 93 -30.05 -11.23 11.77
C TYR A 93 -29.58 -9.81 11.36
N PRO A 94 -28.90 -9.06 12.25
CA PRO A 94 -28.55 -7.66 12.01
C PRO A 94 -27.84 -7.40 10.68
N LEU A 95 -26.83 -8.23 10.34
CA LEU A 95 -26.09 -8.09 9.09
C LEU A 95 -26.97 -8.30 7.86
N THR A 96 -27.83 -9.33 7.89
CA THR A 96 -28.73 -9.67 6.78
C THR A 96 -29.69 -8.51 6.50
N ASP A 97 -30.27 -7.93 7.55
CA ASP A 97 -31.24 -6.84 7.44
C ASP A 97 -30.58 -5.51 7.09
N PHE A 98 -29.38 -5.23 7.61
CA PHE A 98 -28.58 -4.09 7.17
C PHE A 98 -28.29 -4.16 5.67
N VAL A 99 -27.85 -5.33 5.16
CA VAL A 99 -27.58 -5.51 3.73
C VAL A 99 -28.88 -5.46 2.91
N ASN A 100 -30.01 -5.98 3.41
CA ASN A 100 -31.30 -5.82 2.76
C ASN A 100 -31.66 -4.34 2.61
N TRP A 101 -31.58 -3.59 3.71
CA TRP A 101 -31.93 -2.19 3.76
C TRP A 101 -31.02 -1.34 2.87
N ILE A 102 -29.70 -1.54 2.91
CA ILE A 102 -28.78 -0.71 2.14
C ILE A 102 -28.98 -0.90 0.62
N LEU A 103 -29.41 -2.08 0.19
CA LEU A 103 -29.70 -2.37 -1.21
C LEU A 103 -31.00 -1.74 -1.72
N THR A 104 -31.90 -1.29 -0.83
CA THR A 104 -33.14 -0.58 -1.23
C THR A 104 -32.94 0.92 -1.44
N LEU A 105 -31.75 1.44 -1.15
CA LEU A 105 -31.45 2.85 -1.33
C LEU A 105 -31.55 3.29 -2.80
N GLU A 106 -31.99 4.53 -3.00
CA GLU A 106 -32.27 5.09 -4.32
C GLU A 106 -31.29 6.21 -4.72
N ASN A 107 -30.56 6.76 -3.75
CA ASN A 107 -29.56 7.80 -4.00
C ASN A 107 -28.17 7.18 -4.01
N ASP A 108 -27.28 7.72 -4.85
CA ASP A 108 -25.85 7.40 -4.78
C ASP A 108 -25.37 7.61 -3.34
N THR A 109 -24.69 6.60 -2.79
CA THR A 109 -24.32 6.58 -1.39
C THR A 109 -22.85 6.22 -1.25
N VAL A 110 -22.08 7.07 -0.57
CA VAL A 110 -20.72 6.74 -0.13
C VAL A 110 -20.79 6.33 1.34
N VAL A 111 -20.44 5.09 1.62
CA VAL A 111 -20.53 4.44 2.91
C VAL A 111 -19.13 4.32 3.50
N PHE A 112 -18.93 4.80 4.71
CA PHE A 112 -17.65 4.73 5.42
C PHE A 112 -17.76 3.86 6.67
N SER A 113 -16.75 3.03 6.88
CA SER A 113 -16.42 2.47 8.20
C SER A 113 -14.96 2.77 8.51
N HIS A 114 -14.58 2.76 9.78
CA HIS A 114 -13.23 3.12 10.19
C HIS A 114 -12.37 1.88 10.36
N PHE A 115 -11.29 1.77 9.55
CA PHE A 115 -10.49 0.56 9.42
C PHE A 115 -11.25 -0.66 8.85
N GLY A 116 -12.46 -0.43 8.32
CA GLY A 116 -13.34 -1.50 7.89
C GLY A 116 -12.87 -2.26 6.65
N GLY A 117 -11.89 -1.73 5.92
CA GLY A 117 -11.25 -2.42 4.80
C GLY A 117 -10.55 -3.72 5.18
N ARG A 118 -10.36 -3.97 6.49
CA ARG A 118 -9.84 -5.22 7.06
C ARG A 118 -10.85 -5.93 7.98
N PHE A 119 -12.01 -5.32 8.23
CA PHE A 119 -12.99 -5.81 9.20
C PHE A 119 -14.42 -5.66 8.69
N ASP A 120 -15.08 -4.52 8.94
CA ASP A 120 -16.52 -4.31 8.68
C ASP A 120 -16.91 -4.59 7.23
N MET A 121 -16.15 -4.03 6.29
CA MET A 121 -16.41 -4.17 4.86
C MET A 121 -16.22 -5.60 4.38
N VAL A 122 -15.33 -6.37 5.03
CA VAL A 122 -15.11 -7.80 4.69
C VAL A 122 -16.33 -8.64 5.07
N ILE A 123 -16.94 -8.33 6.22
CA ILE A 123 -18.16 -8.99 6.70
C ILE A 123 -19.36 -8.63 5.79
N VAL A 124 -19.51 -7.36 5.43
CA VAL A 124 -20.53 -6.90 4.48
C VAL A 124 -20.32 -7.54 3.09
N PHE A 125 -19.08 -7.58 2.61
CA PHE A 125 -18.75 -8.25 1.34
C PHE A 125 -19.15 -9.72 1.35
N ARG A 126 -18.87 -10.46 2.43
CA ARG A 126 -19.29 -11.86 2.57
C ARG A 126 -20.81 -11.99 2.46
N ALA A 127 -21.58 -11.14 3.12
CA ALA A 127 -23.04 -11.16 3.06
C ALA A 127 -23.58 -10.87 1.64
N LEU A 128 -22.97 -9.91 0.93
CA LEU A 128 -23.29 -9.63 -0.47
C LEU A 128 -22.95 -10.81 -1.39
N PHE A 129 -21.77 -11.41 -1.21
CA PHE A 129 -21.29 -12.55 -1.99
C PHE A 129 -22.19 -13.78 -1.83
N LEU A 130 -22.61 -14.10 -0.60
CA LEU A 130 -23.53 -15.21 -0.31
C LEU A 130 -24.91 -15.02 -0.96
N ARG A 131 -25.27 -13.79 -1.34
CA ARG A 131 -26.49 -13.48 -2.11
C ARG A 131 -26.28 -13.53 -3.63
N GLY A 132 -25.12 -13.99 -4.09
CA GLY A 132 -24.79 -14.05 -5.51
C GLY A 132 -24.38 -12.70 -6.12
N MET A 133 -24.09 -11.68 -5.31
CA MET A 133 -23.61 -10.39 -5.82
C MET A 133 -22.08 -10.39 -5.97
N THR A 134 -21.58 -9.77 -7.04
CA THR A 134 -20.14 -9.62 -7.33
C THR A 134 -19.76 -8.13 -7.43
N PRO A 135 -19.54 -7.45 -6.30
CA PRO A 135 -19.14 -6.04 -6.28
C PRO A 135 -17.82 -5.76 -7.03
N GLU A 136 -17.69 -4.58 -7.63
CA GLU A 136 -16.40 -4.07 -8.13
C GLU A 136 -15.53 -3.70 -6.92
N MET A 137 -14.31 -4.23 -6.83
CA MET A 137 -13.45 -4.04 -5.66
C MET A 137 -12.05 -3.56 -6.04
N ILE A 138 -11.54 -2.62 -5.25
CA ILE A 138 -10.14 -2.19 -5.28
C ILE A 138 -9.49 -2.67 -3.97
N LYS A 139 -8.45 -3.50 -4.09
CA LYS A 139 -7.74 -4.09 -2.94
C LYS A 139 -6.24 -4.06 -3.11
N LYS A 140 -5.51 -4.04 -1.99
CA LYS A 140 -4.06 -4.30 -1.92
C LYS A 140 -3.83 -5.43 -0.93
N GLY A 141 -3.45 -6.60 -1.45
CA GLY A 141 -3.44 -7.83 -0.65
C GLY A 141 -4.82 -8.10 -0.04
N ASN A 142 -4.86 -8.28 1.28
CA ASN A 142 -6.10 -8.54 2.03
C ASN A 142 -6.84 -7.27 2.48
N LYS A 143 -6.31 -6.07 2.22
CA LYS A 143 -6.98 -4.80 2.56
C LYS A 143 -7.84 -4.33 1.40
N MET A 144 -9.13 -4.16 1.66
CA MET A 144 -10.11 -3.56 0.76
C MET A 144 -10.07 -2.03 0.89
N TYR A 145 -9.90 -1.31 -0.21
CA TYR A 145 -9.89 0.16 -0.24
C TYR A 145 -11.27 0.70 -0.62
N GLU A 146 -11.90 0.07 -1.60
CA GLU A 146 -13.19 0.45 -2.13
C GLU A 146 -13.96 -0.80 -2.59
N MET A 147 -15.27 -0.82 -2.32
CA MET A 147 -16.20 -1.81 -2.85
C MET A 147 -17.44 -1.10 -3.40
N LYS A 148 -17.73 -1.27 -4.69
CA LYS A 148 -18.90 -0.68 -5.34
C LYS A 148 -19.96 -1.73 -5.63
N VAL A 149 -21.16 -1.46 -5.17
CA VAL A 149 -22.36 -2.24 -5.44
C VAL A 149 -23.29 -1.37 -6.28
N ARG A 150 -23.63 -1.81 -7.48
CA ARG A 150 -24.60 -1.12 -8.33
C ARG A 150 -25.95 -1.81 -8.20
N ASN A 151 -26.98 -1.04 -7.87
CA ASN A 151 -28.37 -1.49 -8.02
C ASN A 151 -28.99 -0.76 -9.23
N LYS A 152 -30.27 -0.99 -9.53
CA LYS A 152 -30.95 -0.37 -10.69
C LYS A 152 -31.09 1.16 -10.58
N LYS A 153 -31.01 1.72 -9.37
CA LYS A 153 -31.33 3.12 -9.07
C LYS A 153 -30.11 3.97 -8.72
N CYS A 154 -29.09 3.38 -8.10
CA CYS A 154 -27.91 4.08 -7.61
C CYS A 154 -26.66 3.19 -7.50
N THR A 155 -25.55 3.85 -7.19
CA THR A 155 -24.29 3.21 -6.82
C THR A 155 -24.02 3.40 -5.32
N ILE A 156 -23.74 2.29 -4.63
CA ILE A 156 -23.31 2.27 -3.23
C ILE A 156 -21.80 1.99 -3.21
N ILE A 157 -21.03 2.90 -2.63
CA ILE A 157 -19.57 2.85 -2.62
C ILE A 157 -19.11 2.76 -1.17
N PHE A 158 -18.65 1.58 -0.74
CA PHE A 158 -18.03 1.38 0.56
C PHE A 158 -16.55 1.79 0.52
N ARG A 159 -16.11 2.56 1.50
CA ARG A 159 -14.73 3.03 1.66
C ARG A 159 -14.29 2.91 3.11
N ASP A 160 -12.99 2.62 3.27
CA ASP A 160 -12.34 2.65 4.58
C ASP A 160 -11.84 4.08 4.87
N SER A 161 -12.45 4.75 5.86
CA SER A 161 -12.09 6.13 6.23
C SER A 161 -10.65 6.25 6.76
N PHE A 162 -10.05 5.18 7.26
CA PHE A 162 -8.65 5.16 7.71
C PHE A 162 -7.68 5.49 6.57
N ASN A 163 -8.07 5.24 5.32
CA ASN A 163 -7.26 5.60 4.15
C ASN A 163 -7.24 7.11 3.88
N LEU A 164 -8.25 7.84 4.36
CA LEU A 164 -8.32 9.30 4.29
C LEU A 164 -7.68 9.93 5.55
N ILE A 165 -7.92 9.33 6.72
CA ILE A 165 -7.48 9.85 8.01
C ILE A 165 -6.79 8.71 8.79
N PRO A 166 -5.47 8.50 8.60
CA PRO A 166 -4.76 7.31 9.09
C PRO A 166 -4.37 7.40 10.57
N MET A 167 -5.36 7.59 11.43
CA MET A 167 -5.22 7.56 12.89
C MET A 167 -6.39 6.80 13.51
N SER A 168 -6.32 6.48 14.80
CA SER A 168 -7.40 5.77 15.49
C SER A 168 -8.64 6.64 15.64
N LEU A 169 -9.82 6.02 15.72
CA LEU A 169 -11.09 6.73 15.91
C LEU A 169 -11.08 7.63 17.15
N ALA A 170 -10.51 7.16 18.26
CA ALA A 170 -10.37 7.95 19.49
C ALA A 170 -9.46 9.18 19.31
N ALA A 171 -8.40 9.07 18.49
CA ALA A 171 -7.50 10.19 18.20
C ALA A 171 -8.16 11.27 17.31
N LEU A 172 -9.25 10.96 16.60
CA LEU A 172 -9.98 11.94 15.78
C LEU A 172 -10.62 13.05 16.63
N VAL A 173 -11.07 12.73 17.85
CA VAL A 173 -11.73 13.70 18.75
C VAL A 173 -10.80 14.87 19.06
N PRO A 174 -9.60 14.68 19.64
CA PRO A 174 -8.67 15.79 19.86
C PRO A 174 -8.08 16.34 18.55
N ALA A 175 -7.84 15.52 17.52
CA ALA A 175 -7.23 15.97 16.27
C ALA A 175 -8.09 17.00 15.50
N PHE A 176 -9.42 16.85 15.55
CA PHE A 176 -10.37 17.77 14.91
C PHE A 176 -11.12 18.67 15.92
N ALA A 177 -10.71 18.67 17.19
CA ALA A 177 -11.39 19.40 18.27
C ALA A 177 -12.92 19.18 18.29
N LEU A 178 -13.34 17.93 18.15
CA LEU A 178 -14.75 17.56 18.02
C LEU A 178 -15.49 17.73 19.35
N THR A 179 -16.70 18.30 19.31
CA THR A 179 -17.60 18.42 20.45
C THR A 179 -18.48 17.18 20.60
N VAL A 180 -17.86 16.01 20.73
CA VAL A 180 -18.51 14.70 20.89
C VAL A 180 -17.97 14.01 22.14
N GLN A 181 -18.69 13.01 22.66
CA GLN A 181 -18.21 12.24 23.80
C GLN A 181 -16.97 11.42 23.44
N ASP A 182 -16.01 11.35 24.37
CA ASP A 182 -14.85 10.49 24.20
C ASP A 182 -15.25 9.03 24.05
N LYS A 183 -14.44 8.28 23.30
CA LYS A 183 -14.68 6.86 23.05
C LYS A 183 -14.59 6.06 24.36
N PRO A 184 -15.68 5.41 24.82
CA PRO A 184 -15.67 4.66 26.06
C PRO A 184 -14.89 3.33 25.93
N PHE A 185 -14.52 2.73 27.06
CA PHE A 185 -13.97 1.36 27.08
C PHE A 185 -15.11 0.35 26.95
N PHE A 186 -14.92 -0.67 26.09
CA PHE A 186 -15.91 -1.72 25.87
C PHE A 186 -15.33 -3.12 26.13
N PRO A 187 -16.03 -3.99 26.87
CA PRO A 187 -15.57 -5.34 27.18
C PRO A 187 -15.88 -6.31 26.03
N HIS A 188 -15.06 -6.30 24.98
CA HIS A 188 -15.31 -7.10 23.76
C HIS A 188 -15.52 -8.60 24.03
N MET A 189 -14.88 -9.19 25.05
CA MET A 189 -15.07 -10.62 25.34
C MET A 189 -16.37 -10.93 26.09
N ALA A 190 -17.02 -9.91 26.66
CA ALA A 190 -18.34 -10.00 27.27
C ALA A 190 -19.47 -9.88 26.24
N ASN A 191 -19.16 -9.54 24.97
CA ASN A 191 -20.12 -9.55 23.87
C ASN A 191 -20.46 -10.99 23.45
N ARG A 192 -21.38 -11.61 24.20
CA ARG A 192 -21.83 -13.00 24.02
C ARG A 192 -23.34 -13.12 24.17
N PRO A 193 -23.98 -14.10 23.52
CA PRO A 193 -25.43 -14.31 23.62
C PRO A 193 -25.93 -14.48 25.06
N GLU A 194 -25.15 -15.12 25.93
CA GLU A 194 -25.60 -15.47 27.29
C GLU A 194 -25.70 -14.26 28.22
N ASN A 195 -25.09 -13.14 27.83
CA ASN A 195 -24.98 -11.90 28.61
C ASN A 195 -26.04 -10.85 28.28
N TYR A 196 -26.88 -11.06 27.26
CA TYR A 196 -28.02 -10.18 27.00
C TYR A 196 -29.06 -10.25 28.11
N GLU A 197 -29.76 -9.12 28.35
CA GLU A 197 -30.88 -9.01 29.31
C GLU A 197 -30.48 -9.35 30.75
N LYS A 198 -29.18 -9.30 31.06
CA LYS A 198 -28.62 -9.59 32.38
C LYS A 198 -27.61 -8.52 32.76
N GLU A 199 -27.63 -8.15 34.04
CA GLU A 199 -26.56 -7.38 34.62
C GLU A 199 -25.33 -8.27 34.80
N ILE A 200 -24.21 -7.85 34.22
CA ILE A 200 -22.91 -8.49 34.38
C ILE A 200 -21.90 -7.49 34.93
N TYR A 201 -20.76 -8.01 35.41
CA TYR A 201 -19.64 -7.23 35.93
C TYR A 201 -18.37 -7.67 35.18
N PRO A 202 -18.08 -7.07 34.01
CA PRO A 202 -16.97 -7.50 33.17
C PRO A 202 -15.62 -7.33 33.88
N THR A 203 -14.74 -8.31 33.72
CA THR A 203 -13.39 -8.32 34.30
C THR A 203 -12.40 -7.58 33.42
N LYS A 204 -11.20 -7.27 33.92
CA LYS A 204 -10.12 -6.68 33.09
C LYS A 204 -9.77 -7.52 31.85
N GLN A 205 -9.91 -8.84 31.94
CA GLN A 205 -9.69 -9.74 30.80
C GLN A 205 -10.73 -9.50 29.70
N ASP A 206 -11.95 -9.14 30.06
CA ASP A 206 -13.01 -8.91 29.09
C ASP A 206 -12.78 -7.68 28.21
N TYR A 207 -12.03 -6.70 28.74
CA TYR A 207 -11.55 -5.51 28.03
C TYR A 207 -10.22 -5.71 27.30
N LEU A 208 -9.64 -6.92 27.33
CA LEU A 208 -8.32 -7.22 26.75
C LEU A 208 -7.21 -6.31 27.31
N ALA A 209 -7.26 -6.02 28.61
CA ALA A 209 -6.38 -5.04 29.24
C ALA A 209 -4.88 -5.33 29.03
N GLU A 210 -4.48 -6.61 29.00
CA GLU A 210 -3.07 -7.02 28.80
C GLU A 210 -2.50 -6.63 27.43
N GLY A 211 -3.36 -6.50 26.41
CA GLY A 211 -2.96 -6.08 25.07
C GLY A 211 -2.90 -4.57 24.87
N MET A 212 -3.24 -3.76 25.89
CA MET A 212 -3.24 -2.30 25.79
C MET A 212 -1.82 -1.74 25.86
N MET A 213 -1.55 -0.71 25.04
CA MET A 213 -0.30 0.06 25.15
C MET A 213 -0.18 0.72 26.55
N PRO A 214 1.03 0.94 27.08
CA PRO A 214 1.24 1.40 28.46
C PRO A 214 0.43 2.64 28.85
N GLU A 215 0.39 3.67 28.01
CA GLU A 215 -0.36 4.91 28.27
C GLU A 215 -1.88 4.66 28.37
N LYS A 216 -2.42 3.89 27.41
CA LYS A 216 -3.85 3.52 27.40
C LYS A 216 -4.19 2.60 28.58
N ARG A 217 -3.25 1.73 28.98
CA ARG A 217 -3.43 0.83 30.12
C ARG A 217 -3.58 1.61 31.43
N ILE A 218 -2.76 2.65 31.63
CA ILE A 218 -2.87 3.52 32.82
C ILE A 218 -4.24 4.22 32.86
N GLN A 219 -4.71 4.73 31.73
CA GLN A 219 -6.04 5.36 31.63
C GLN A 219 -7.15 4.35 31.91
N PHE A 220 -7.04 3.15 31.34
CA PHE A 220 -7.98 2.05 31.56
C PHE A 220 -8.05 1.62 33.02
N ASP A 221 -6.91 1.40 33.68
CA ASP A 221 -6.89 0.90 35.06
C ASP A 221 -7.56 1.91 36.02
N LYS A 222 -7.29 3.21 35.86
CA LYS A 222 -7.98 4.28 36.60
C LYS A 222 -9.49 4.29 36.35
N TRP A 223 -9.90 4.17 35.09
CA TRP A 223 -11.31 4.10 34.73
C TRP A 223 -11.99 2.84 35.30
N PHE A 224 -11.31 1.69 35.23
CA PHE A 224 -11.83 0.41 35.68
C PHE A 224 -12.05 0.38 37.19
N GLU A 225 -11.10 0.89 37.98
CA GLU A 225 -11.24 1.00 39.43
C GLU A 225 -12.50 1.78 39.83
N ALA A 226 -12.84 2.85 39.10
CA ALA A 226 -14.01 3.67 39.34
C ALA A 226 -15.34 3.09 38.80
N ASN A 227 -15.29 2.09 37.91
CA ASN A 227 -16.48 1.59 37.18
C ASN A 227 -16.74 0.09 37.35
N GLN A 228 -15.81 -0.71 37.88
CA GLN A 228 -15.92 -2.18 37.98
C GLN A 228 -17.14 -2.68 38.79
N ASN A 229 -17.67 -1.87 39.71
CA ASN A 229 -18.82 -2.22 40.54
C ASN A 229 -20.16 -1.72 39.97
N LYS A 230 -20.17 -1.12 38.77
CA LYS A 230 -21.41 -0.67 38.12
C LYS A 230 -22.00 -1.82 37.29
N PRO A 231 -23.33 -2.04 37.33
CA PRO A 231 -23.96 -3.06 36.51
C PRO A 231 -23.78 -2.72 35.03
N PHE A 232 -23.38 -3.73 34.24
CA PHE A 232 -23.23 -3.62 32.80
C PHE A 232 -24.38 -4.39 32.12
N LEU A 233 -25.20 -3.68 31.36
CA LEU A 233 -26.24 -4.26 30.49
C LEU A 233 -25.74 -4.25 29.04
N LEU A 234 -25.56 -5.42 28.45
CA LEU A 234 -24.88 -5.57 27.16
C LEU A 234 -25.57 -4.78 26.04
N GLU A 235 -26.90 -4.86 25.93
CA GLU A 235 -27.68 -4.17 24.90
C GLU A 235 -27.58 -2.64 25.00
N GLU A 236 -27.60 -2.09 26.22
CA GLU A 236 -27.49 -0.64 26.45
C GLU A 236 -26.07 -0.14 26.15
N GLN A 237 -25.07 -0.92 26.53
CA GLN A 237 -23.66 -0.56 26.35
C GLN A 237 -23.20 -0.72 24.89
N LEU A 238 -23.68 -1.75 24.18
CA LEU A 238 -23.49 -1.88 22.74
C LEU A 238 -24.06 -0.67 21.99
N ALA A 239 -25.27 -0.25 22.36
CA ALA A 239 -25.90 0.92 21.77
C ALA A 239 -25.10 2.19 22.04
N ALA A 240 -24.74 2.45 23.30
CA ALA A 240 -23.96 3.64 23.66
C ALA A 240 -22.61 3.68 22.96
N TYR A 241 -21.88 2.55 22.93
CA TYR A 241 -20.54 2.47 22.34
C TYR A 241 -20.58 2.59 20.81
N CYS A 242 -21.37 1.75 20.12
CA CYS A 242 -21.36 1.68 18.66
C CYS A 242 -22.02 2.94 18.03
N VAL A 243 -23.05 3.51 18.67
CA VAL A 243 -23.64 4.79 18.22
C VAL A 243 -22.66 5.95 18.42
N ASN A 244 -21.89 5.96 19.50
CA ASN A 244 -20.84 6.97 19.71
C ASN A 244 -19.72 6.86 18.67
N ASP A 245 -19.31 5.64 18.31
CA ASP A 245 -18.29 5.41 17.29
C ASP A 245 -18.68 5.99 15.92
N VAL A 246 -19.92 5.75 15.47
CA VAL A 246 -20.40 6.37 14.22
C VAL A 246 -20.60 7.88 14.34
N GLU A 247 -20.87 8.40 15.54
CA GLU A 247 -20.97 9.85 15.76
C GLU A 247 -19.61 10.54 15.64
N ILE A 248 -18.59 10.02 16.32
CA ILE A 248 -17.21 10.49 16.19
C ILE A 248 -16.78 10.42 14.72
N LEU A 249 -17.04 9.30 14.06
CA LEU A 249 -16.63 9.11 12.66
C LEU A 249 -17.31 10.12 11.74
N LEU A 250 -18.62 10.32 11.88
CA LEU A 250 -19.35 11.27 11.04
C LEU A 250 -18.85 12.71 11.27
N ALA A 251 -18.69 13.12 12.53
CA ALA A 251 -18.20 14.45 12.89
C ALA A 251 -16.78 14.70 12.35
N ALA A 252 -15.89 13.71 12.45
CA ALA A 252 -14.54 13.78 11.89
C ALA A 252 -14.56 13.91 10.36
N LEU A 253 -15.38 13.10 9.66
CA LEU A 253 -15.50 13.15 8.21
C LEU A 253 -16.09 14.48 7.72
N ILE A 254 -17.06 15.06 8.43
CA ILE A 254 -17.62 16.37 8.11
C ILE A 254 -16.55 17.47 8.24
N THR A 255 -15.80 17.46 9.35
CA THR A 255 -14.74 18.45 9.60
C THR A 255 -13.63 18.32 8.56
N PHE A 256 -13.13 17.09 8.35
CA PHE A 256 -12.14 16.80 7.32
C PHE A 256 -12.59 17.20 5.91
N ARG A 257 -13.87 16.95 5.56
CA ARG A 257 -14.44 17.38 4.27
C ARG A 257 -14.41 18.89 4.13
N LYS A 258 -14.81 19.64 5.16
CA LYS A 258 -14.80 21.10 5.16
C LYS A 258 -13.38 21.63 4.96
N ASP A 259 -12.46 21.23 5.82
CA ASP A 259 -11.06 21.70 5.79
C ASP A 259 -10.41 21.39 4.45
N PHE A 260 -10.65 20.19 3.92
CA PHE A 260 -10.08 19.80 2.64
C PHE A 260 -10.71 20.57 1.48
N MET A 261 -12.02 20.82 1.46
CA MET A 261 -12.66 21.63 0.42
C MET A 261 -12.11 23.06 0.39
N ASP A 262 -11.88 23.65 1.57
CA ASP A 262 -11.32 25.00 1.71
C ASP A 262 -9.90 25.08 1.12
N ILE A 263 -9.04 24.11 1.47
CA ILE A 263 -7.67 24.02 0.94
C ILE A 263 -7.65 23.71 -0.56
N SER A 264 -8.61 22.90 -1.02
CA SER A 264 -8.59 22.33 -2.35
C SER A 264 -9.42 23.09 -3.39
N ASN A 265 -9.96 24.26 -3.03
CA ASN A 265 -10.82 25.06 -3.90
C ASN A 265 -12.01 24.26 -4.46
N GLY A 266 -12.68 23.49 -3.60
CA GLY A 266 -13.94 22.81 -3.92
C GLY A 266 -13.89 21.32 -4.26
N LEU A 267 -12.75 20.63 -4.05
CA LEU A 267 -12.70 19.17 -4.22
C LEU A 267 -13.39 18.47 -3.03
N ASP A 268 -14.51 17.80 -3.27
CA ASP A 268 -15.18 16.98 -2.25
C ASP A 268 -14.43 15.66 -2.06
N VAL A 269 -13.53 15.65 -1.07
CA VAL A 269 -12.67 14.51 -0.76
C VAL A 269 -13.45 13.24 -0.46
N LEU A 270 -14.64 13.32 0.14
CA LEU A 270 -15.43 12.14 0.51
C LEU A 270 -16.08 11.50 -0.70
N ARG A 271 -16.48 12.28 -1.71
CA ARG A 271 -17.00 11.74 -2.98
C ARG A 271 -15.87 11.26 -3.88
N GLU A 272 -14.80 12.04 -3.97
CA GLU A 272 -13.83 11.92 -5.04
C GLU A 272 -12.63 11.03 -4.73
N ALA A 273 -12.28 10.83 -3.46
CA ALA A 273 -11.06 10.14 -3.08
C ALA A 273 -11.35 8.95 -2.14
N MET A 274 -10.56 7.89 -2.31
CA MET A 274 -10.58 6.73 -1.42
C MET A 274 -9.34 6.67 -0.50
N THR A 275 -8.32 7.48 -0.79
CA THR A 275 -7.12 7.65 0.05
C THR A 275 -6.71 9.12 0.09
N ILE A 276 -6.03 9.55 1.16
CA ILE A 276 -5.46 10.89 1.28
C ILE A 276 -4.48 11.18 0.13
N ALA A 277 -3.67 10.20 -0.26
CA ALA A 277 -2.76 10.33 -1.40
C ALA A 277 -3.51 10.59 -2.72
N SER A 278 -4.64 9.89 -2.93
CA SER A 278 -5.50 10.12 -4.10
C SER A 278 -6.19 11.49 -4.06
N ALA A 279 -6.51 12.00 -2.87
CA ALA A 279 -7.05 13.35 -2.69
C ALA A 279 -6.01 14.42 -3.04
N CYS A 280 -4.79 14.30 -2.49
CA CYS A 280 -3.69 15.24 -2.74
C CYS A 280 -3.30 15.28 -4.22
N ILE A 281 -3.18 14.13 -4.90
CA ILE A 281 -2.84 14.13 -6.33
C ILE A 281 -3.98 14.69 -7.19
N LYS A 282 -5.24 14.48 -6.79
CA LYS A 282 -6.39 15.10 -7.47
C LYS A 282 -6.37 16.62 -7.31
N HIS A 283 -6.19 17.12 -6.09
CA HIS A 283 -6.04 18.54 -5.81
C HIS A 283 -4.91 19.15 -6.64
N PHE A 284 -3.73 18.51 -6.65
CA PHE A 284 -2.60 18.93 -7.47
C PHE A 284 -2.95 18.97 -8.96
N ARG A 285 -3.58 17.92 -9.50
CA ARG A 285 -3.94 17.86 -10.93
C ARG A 285 -5.05 18.83 -11.33
N LEU A 286 -5.95 19.18 -10.42
CA LEU A 286 -7.04 20.12 -10.66
C LEU A 286 -6.55 21.57 -10.63
N ASN A 287 -5.74 21.93 -9.63
CA ASN A 287 -5.48 23.33 -9.31
C ASN A 287 -4.06 23.80 -9.65
N HIS A 288 -3.10 22.88 -9.78
CA HIS A 288 -1.67 23.23 -9.81
C HIS A 288 -0.91 22.67 -11.02
N LEU A 289 -1.35 21.52 -11.56
CA LEU A 289 -0.66 20.87 -12.68
C LEU A 289 -0.90 21.63 -13.99
N LYS A 290 0.18 22.18 -14.56
CA LYS A 290 0.16 22.78 -15.89
C LYS A 290 0.10 21.69 -16.98
N PRO A 291 -0.54 21.95 -18.13
CA PRO A 291 -0.47 21.05 -19.29
C PRO A 291 0.98 20.76 -19.68
N ASN A 292 1.24 19.52 -20.11
CA ASN A 292 2.55 19.05 -20.60
C ASN A 292 3.73 19.26 -19.61
N HIS A 293 3.45 19.35 -18.30
CA HIS A 293 4.47 19.60 -17.28
C HIS A 293 5.13 18.30 -16.80
N LEU A 294 4.35 17.29 -16.45
CA LEU A 294 4.86 16.01 -15.94
C LEU A 294 4.78 14.91 -16.99
N GLY A 295 5.93 14.48 -17.49
CA GLY A 295 6.03 13.37 -18.45
C GLY A 295 5.73 12.02 -17.80
N ILE A 296 4.98 11.17 -18.50
CA ILE A 296 4.75 9.77 -18.13
C ILE A 296 5.92 8.97 -18.66
N VAL A 297 6.62 8.27 -17.75
CA VAL A 297 7.72 7.38 -18.12
C VAL A 297 7.14 6.19 -18.91
N PRO A 298 7.62 5.92 -20.14
CA PRO A 298 7.18 4.75 -20.90
C PRO A 298 7.45 3.46 -20.14
N GLU A 299 6.60 2.45 -20.31
CA GLU A 299 6.71 1.17 -19.59
C GLU A 299 8.06 0.47 -19.81
N ARG A 300 8.66 0.63 -20.99
CA ARG A 300 9.97 0.08 -21.36
C ARG A 300 11.14 1.03 -21.09
N GLY A 301 10.91 2.13 -20.38
CA GLY A 301 11.91 3.19 -20.21
C GLY A 301 12.06 4.06 -21.48
N TYR A 302 13.04 4.96 -21.46
CA TYR A 302 13.29 5.89 -22.56
C TYR A 302 14.24 5.33 -23.62
N ASP A 303 14.96 4.26 -23.30
CA ASP A 303 15.81 3.50 -24.23
C ASP A 303 14.96 2.38 -24.84
N ASN A 304 14.74 2.41 -26.16
CA ASN A 304 13.95 1.41 -26.90
C ASN A 304 14.68 0.05 -27.06
N VAL A 305 15.32 -0.44 -26.01
CA VAL A 305 16.11 -1.68 -26.04
C VAL A 305 15.20 -2.89 -25.84
N ASP A 306 15.58 -4.00 -26.44
CA ASP A 306 14.87 -5.27 -26.29
C ASP A 306 14.90 -5.72 -24.83
N ASN A 307 13.76 -6.23 -24.36
CA ASN A 307 13.61 -6.62 -22.95
C ASN A 307 14.19 -8.02 -22.74
N GLN A 308 15.37 -8.11 -22.15
CA GLN A 308 16.03 -9.37 -21.83
C GLN A 308 16.16 -9.56 -20.31
N SER A 309 16.03 -10.81 -19.84
CA SER A 309 16.13 -11.08 -18.40
C SER A 309 17.55 -10.86 -17.88
N ILE A 310 17.68 -10.27 -16.68
CA ILE A 310 18.97 -10.12 -15.99
C ILE A 310 19.66 -11.49 -15.80
N LEU A 311 18.87 -12.55 -15.57
CA LEU A 311 19.37 -13.91 -15.47
C LEU A 311 20.05 -14.37 -16.76
N ALA A 312 19.41 -14.13 -17.91
CA ALA A 312 19.94 -14.45 -19.22
C ALA A 312 21.24 -13.67 -19.49
N LEU A 313 21.22 -12.35 -19.29
CA LEU A 313 22.39 -11.49 -19.45
C LEU A 313 23.59 -11.95 -18.60
N LYS A 314 23.34 -12.30 -17.32
CA LYS A 314 24.35 -12.86 -16.42
C LYS A 314 24.96 -14.15 -16.95
N PHE A 315 24.13 -15.07 -17.48
CA PHE A 315 24.58 -16.31 -18.08
C PHE A 315 25.42 -16.07 -19.33
N LEU A 316 24.94 -15.22 -20.24
CA LEU A 316 25.58 -14.96 -21.53
C LEU A 316 26.93 -14.27 -21.36
N ASN A 317 27.05 -13.34 -20.40
CA ASN A 317 28.34 -12.74 -20.05
C ASN A 317 29.33 -13.79 -19.53
N TRP A 318 28.91 -14.64 -18.59
CA TRP A 318 29.75 -15.74 -18.11
C TRP A 318 30.15 -16.71 -19.24
N TYR A 319 29.22 -17.06 -20.13
CA TYR A 319 29.47 -17.95 -21.27
C TYR A 319 30.49 -17.33 -22.23
N SER A 320 30.30 -16.05 -22.57
CA SER A 320 31.22 -15.26 -23.40
C SER A 320 32.66 -15.29 -22.87
N GLU A 321 32.85 -15.05 -21.57
CA GLU A 321 34.18 -15.10 -20.94
C GLU A 321 34.75 -16.51 -20.87
N LYS A 322 33.94 -17.51 -20.48
CA LYS A 322 34.40 -18.89 -20.30
C LYS A 322 34.84 -19.54 -21.62
N HIS A 323 34.11 -19.27 -22.69
CA HIS A 323 34.36 -19.83 -24.00
C HIS A 323 35.18 -18.90 -24.90
N ASN A 324 35.48 -17.67 -24.43
CA ASN A 324 36.17 -16.63 -25.18
C ASN A 324 35.51 -16.33 -26.54
N VAL A 325 34.18 -16.19 -26.53
CA VAL A 325 33.34 -15.94 -27.71
C VAL A 325 32.57 -14.64 -27.55
N ILE A 326 32.26 -13.95 -28.66
CA ILE A 326 31.41 -12.76 -28.64
C ILE A 326 29.95 -13.20 -28.73
N VAL A 327 29.19 -12.95 -27.66
CA VAL A 327 27.76 -13.24 -27.62
C VAL A 327 26.96 -11.97 -27.88
N ARG A 328 26.16 -11.97 -28.95
CA ARG A 328 25.16 -10.93 -29.23
C ARG A 328 23.96 -11.10 -28.30
N THR A 329 23.57 -10.02 -27.63
CA THR A 329 22.49 -9.95 -26.62
C THR A 329 21.59 -8.72 -26.88
N ALA A 330 20.60 -8.47 -26.03
CA ALA A 330 19.80 -7.24 -26.11
C ALA A 330 20.62 -5.94 -25.98
N HIS A 331 21.79 -5.98 -25.34
CA HIS A 331 22.66 -4.80 -25.18
C HIS A 331 23.60 -4.57 -26.37
N SER A 332 23.64 -5.50 -27.32
CA SER A 332 24.44 -5.34 -28.54
C SER A 332 23.87 -4.23 -29.43
N LYS A 333 24.72 -3.60 -30.24
CA LYS A 333 24.33 -2.49 -31.15
C LYS A 333 23.14 -2.86 -32.05
N ASP A 334 23.09 -4.11 -32.50
CA ASP A 334 22.02 -4.63 -33.37
C ASP A 334 20.88 -5.33 -32.60
N GLY A 335 20.87 -5.25 -31.26
CA GLY A 335 19.90 -5.93 -30.39
C GLY A 335 19.97 -7.45 -30.45
N GLU A 336 18.92 -8.14 -30.00
CA GLU A 336 18.83 -9.61 -30.04
C GLU A 336 18.77 -10.14 -31.49
N LYS A 337 19.42 -11.27 -31.77
CA LYS A 337 19.30 -11.93 -33.09
C LYS A 337 17.89 -12.49 -33.24
N ARG A 338 17.24 -12.17 -34.36
CA ARG A 338 15.93 -12.75 -34.71
C ARG A 338 16.11 -13.93 -35.67
N ILE A 339 15.57 -15.09 -35.29
CA ILE A 339 15.44 -16.26 -36.15
C ILE A 339 13.96 -16.57 -36.31
N ALA A 340 13.47 -16.50 -37.55
CA ALA A 340 12.04 -16.56 -37.87
C ALA A 340 11.22 -15.56 -37.04
N ASN A 341 10.32 -16.06 -36.18
CA ASN A 341 9.46 -15.24 -35.33
C ASN A 341 9.98 -15.07 -33.90
N TYR A 342 11.17 -15.60 -33.60
CA TYR A 342 11.74 -15.61 -32.26
C TYR A 342 12.99 -14.74 -32.18
N ARG A 343 13.14 -14.02 -31.06
CA ARG A 343 14.38 -13.36 -30.67
C ARG A 343 15.13 -14.26 -29.72
N LEU A 344 16.42 -14.44 -29.96
CA LEU A 344 17.28 -15.27 -29.15
C LEU A 344 17.85 -14.48 -27.99
N ASP A 345 17.94 -15.11 -26.82
CA ASP A 345 18.64 -14.50 -25.67
C ASP A 345 20.12 -14.23 -26.02
N GLY A 346 20.82 -15.22 -26.58
CA GLY A 346 22.21 -15.10 -27.00
C GLY A 346 22.44 -15.63 -28.41
N TRP A 347 23.36 -15.01 -29.14
CA TRP A 347 23.77 -15.47 -30.47
C TRP A 347 25.27 -15.32 -30.67
N ILE A 348 25.93 -16.40 -31.09
CA ILE A 348 27.36 -16.41 -31.42
C ILE A 348 27.47 -16.60 -32.94
N GLU A 349 27.86 -15.55 -33.64
CA GLU A 349 27.89 -15.54 -35.12
C GLU A 349 28.94 -16.53 -35.66
N GLU A 350 30.10 -16.63 -35.00
CA GLU A 350 31.23 -17.48 -35.41
C GLU A 350 30.90 -18.97 -35.37
N GLU A 351 30.05 -19.38 -34.43
CA GLU A 351 29.67 -20.77 -34.20
C GLU A 351 28.28 -21.11 -34.77
N ASN A 352 27.58 -20.11 -35.32
CA ASN A 352 26.17 -20.22 -35.72
C ASN A 352 25.29 -20.80 -34.59
N LEU A 353 25.57 -20.38 -33.35
CA LEU A 353 25.00 -20.95 -32.13
C LEU A 353 24.02 -19.97 -31.46
N GLY A 354 22.79 -20.42 -31.27
CA GLY A 354 21.77 -19.73 -30.48
C GLY A 354 21.73 -20.25 -29.04
N ILE A 355 21.68 -19.34 -28.08
CA ILE A 355 21.59 -19.64 -26.64
C ILE A 355 20.26 -19.09 -26.11
N GLU A 356 19.55 -19.90 -25.32
CA GLU A 356 18.27 -19.55 -24.69
C GLU A 356 18.32 -19.83 -23.19
N ILE A 357 17.92 -18.86 -22.37
CA ILE A 357 17.86 -18.99 -20.90
C ILE A 357 16.40 -18.92 -20.45
N ASN A 358 15.75 -20.09 -20.38
CA ASN A 358 14.34 -20.17 -20.04
C ASN A 358 14.12 -20.06 -18.54
N GLY A 359 13.66 -18.90 -18.07
CA GLY A 359 13.15 -18.73 -16.71
C GLY A 359 11.99 -19.69 -16.37
N CYS A 360 11.82 -20.03 -15.09
CA CYS A 360 10.87 -21.08 -14.65
C CYS A 360 9.41 -20.83 -15.06
N CYS A 361 8.96 -19.58 -15.14
CA CYS A 361 7.63 -19.23 -15.61
C CYS A 361 7.48 -19.35 -17.14
N TRP A 362 8.57 -19.24 -17.89
CA TRP A 362 8.55 -19.22 -19.36
C TRP A 362 8.65 -20.62 -19.99
N HIS A 363 9.15 -21.61 -19.25
CA HIS A 363 9.06 -23.03 -19.66
C HIS A 363 8.04 -23.85 -18.83
N GLY A 364 7.34 -23.21 -17.89
CA GLY A 364 6.40 -23.89 -16.98
C GLY A 364 7.08 -24.96 -16.13
N CYS A 365 8.12 -24.60 -15.37
CA CYS A 365 8.97 -25.53 -14.61
C CYS A 365 8.14 -26.57 -13.84
N ARG A 366 8.43 -27.86 -14.04
CA ARG A 366 7.72 -28.96 -13.36
C ARG A 366 7.90 -28.95 -11.84
N LYS A 367 8.97 -28.31 -11.34
CA LYS A 367 9.23 -28.16 -9.90
C LYS A 367 8.46 -26.98 -9.29
N CYS A 368 8.47 -25.81 -9.95
CA CYS A 368 7.84 -24.60 -9.44
C CYS A 368 6.33 -24.52 -9.72
N TYR A 369 5.87 -25.12 -10.83
CA TYR A 369 4.49 -25.02 -11.31
C TYR A 369 3.89 -26.41 -11.53
N LYS A 370 3.42 -27.03 -10.44
CA LYS A 370 2.90 -28.41 -10.47
C LYS A 370 1.51 -28.50 -11.10
N ASP A 371 0.65 -27.51 -10.83
CA ASP A 371 -0.68 -27.43 -11.41
C ASP A 371 -0.61 -26.97 -12.87
N LYS A 372 -1.14 -27.79 -13.78
CA LYS A 372 -1.16 -27.56 -15.22
C LYS A 372 -2.11 -26.43 -15.64
N ASN A 373 -3.15 -26.18 -14.84
CA ASN A 373 -4.19 -25.18 -15.13
C ASN A 373 -3.88 -23.82 -14.52
N MET A 374 -2.83 -23.73 -13.70
CA MET A 374 -2.39 -22.46 -13.12
C MET A 374 -2.05 -21.45 -14.23
N LEU A 375 -2.55 -20.23 -14.08
CA LEU A 375 -2.24 -19.13 -14.98
C LEU A 375 -0.89 -18.52 -14.61
N LEU A 376 -0.03 -18.38 -15.61
CA LEU A 376 1.26 -17.70 -15.51
C LEU A 376 1.10 -16.19 -15.73
N PRO A 377 2.10 -15.35 -15.37
CA PRO A 377 2.04 -13.89 -15.53
C PRO A 377 1.76 -13.40 -16.95
N ASN A 378 1.95 -14.25 -17.96
CA ASN A 378 1.67 -13.98 -19.37
C ASN A 378 0.23 -14.37 -19.79
N GLY A 379 -0.63 -14.75 -18.85
CA GLY A 379 -2.02 -15.11 -19.07
C GLY A 379 -2.26 -16.52 -19.63
N LYS A 380 -1.22 -17.32 -19.82
CA LYS A 380 -1.32 -18.70 -20.34
C LYS A 380 -1.32 -19.72 -19.20
N THR A 381 -1.92 -20.88 -19.46
CA THR A 381 -1.80 -22.03 -18.55
C THR A 381 -0.38 -22.60 -18.59
N VAL A 382 0.03 -23.21 -17.48
CA VAL A 382 1.32 -23.91 -17.38
C VAL A 382 1.48 -24.97 -18.47
N GLU A 383 0.41 -25.70 -18.83
CA GLU A 383 0.44 -26.71 -19.89
C GLU A 383 0.69 -26.10 -21.28
N ASN A 384 -0.06 -25.04 -21.64
CA ASN A 384 0.14 -24.34 -22.91
C ASN A 384 1.54 -23.74 -23.01
N GLN A 385 2.08 -23.22 -21.91
CA GLN A 385 3.42 -22.66 -21.89
C GLN A 385 4.51 -23.72 -22.13
N ARG A 386 4.34 -24.93 -21.57
CA ARG A 386 5.27 -26.06 -21.80
C ARG A 386 5.29 -26.52 -23.25
N GLU A 387 4.15 -26.57 -23.91
CA GLU A 387 4.08 -26.96 -25.32
C GLU A 387 4.74 -25.95 -26.25
N LEU A 388 4.54 -24.66 -25.98
CA LEU A 388 5.19 -23.57 -26.71
C LEU A 388 6.71 -23.58 -26.50
N ASP A 389 7.15 -23.79 -25.26
CA ASP A 389 8.56 -23.91 -24.90
C ASP A 389 9.21 -25.13 -25.58
N LYS A 390 8.55 -26.29 -25.58
CA LYS A 390 9.02 -27.50 -26.28
C LYS A 390 9.23 -27.25 -27.77
N LYS A 391 8.26 -26.64 -28.47
CA LYS A 391 8.38 -26.29 -29.90
C LYS A 391 9.54 -25.33 -30.18
N ARG A 392 9.84 -24.43 -29.23
CA ARG A 392 10.95 -23.46 -29.32
C ARG A 392 12.30 -24.14 -29.05
N LEU A 393 12.38 -25.02 -28.05
CA LEU A 393 13.58 -25.80 -27.71
C LEU A 393 13.91 -26.91 -28.72
N ASP A 394 12.92 -27.42 -29.45
CA ASP A 394 13.16 -28.34 -30.58
C ASP A 394 13.98 -27.66 -31.70
N ILE A 395 14.04 -26.32 -31.71
CA ILE A 395 14.84 -25.52 -32.63
C ILE A 395 16.24 -25.21 -32.04
N ILE A 396 16.47 -25.31 -30.72
CA ILE A 396 17.64 -24.74 -30.02
C ILE A 396 18.13 -25.66 -28.87
N ARG A 397 19.39 -26.13 -28.89
CA ARG A 397 20.08 -26.88 -27.78
C ARG A 397 21.57 -26.46 -27.73
N SER A 398 22.34 -26.34 -26.64
CA SER A 398 22.32 -26.88 -25.25
C SER A 398 23.33 -26.15 -24.32
N LEU A 399 23.31 -26.49 -22.99
CA LEU A 399 24.39 -26.48 -21.94
C LEU A 399 24.14 -25.65 -20.66
N GLY A 400 24.66 -26.10 -19.50
CA GLY A 400 24.66 -25.39 -18.21
C GLY A 400 25.60 -26.00 -17.14
N ASP A 401 26.18 -25.15 -16.26
CA ASP A 401 27.29 -25.47 -15.33
C ASP A 401 27.24 -24.66 -13.99
N ILE A 402 27.94 -25.13 -12.94
CA ILE A 402 27.95 -24.70 -11.53
C ILE A 402 28.86 -23.47 -11.25
N GLU A 403 29.89 -23.23 -12.06
CA GLU A 403 30.79 -22.05 -11.97
C GLU A 403 30.05 -20.70 -12.13
N MET A 404 28.95 -20.75 -12.88
CA MET A 404 27.98 -19.69 -13.15
C MET A 404 27.55 -18.90 -11.89
N ARG A 405 27.32 -19.59 -10.76
CA ARG A 405 26.74 -18.98 -9.56
C ARG A 405 27.64 -17.94 -8.89
N ARG A 406 28.97 -18.07 -9.02
CA ARG A 406 29.93 -17.11 -8.45
C ARG A 406 29.99 -15.83 -9.29
N LYS A 407 29.93 -15.94 -10.62
CA LYS A 407 29.96 -14.82 -11.57
C LYS A 407 28.65 -14.01 -11.58
N PHE A 408 27.51 -14.63 -11.28
CA PHE A 408 26.22 -13.94 -11.17
C PHE A 408 26.19 -12.87 -10.08
N LYS A 409 27.05 -12.99 -9.06
CA LYS A 409 27.18 -12.01 -7.97
C LYS A 409 28.04 -10.80 -8.36
N THR A 410 28.97 -10.96 -9.30
CA THR A 410 29.89 -9.88 -9.74
C THR A 410 29.51 -9.26 -11.08
N TYR A 411 28.48 -9.78 -11.75
CA TYR A 411 27.94 -9.22 -12.99
C TYR A 411 27.48 -7.76 -12.79
N ARG A 412 27.91 -6.89 -13.70
CA ARG A 412 27.50 -5.50 -13.75
C ARG A 412 26.60 -5.32 -14.96
N ASP A 413 25.38 -4.88 -14.72
CA ASP A 413 24.44 -4.56 -15.78
C ASP A 413 24.82 -3.24 -16.45
N ASP A 414 25.36 -3.31 -17.66
CA ASP A 414 25.71 -2.19 -18.53
C ASP A 414 24.56 -1.76 -19.44
N GLY A 415 23.39 -2.38 -19.30
CA GLY A 415 22.20 -2.10 -20.10
C GLY A 415 21.58 -0.73 -19.86
N PRO A 416 20.37 -0.49 -20.37
CA PRO A 416 19.62 0.74 -20.18
C PRO A 416 19.50 1.20 -18.73
N ILE A 417 19.24 2.49 -18.54
CA ILE A 417 18.93 3.03 -17.22
C ILE A 417 17.50 2.65 -16.80
N ASN A 418 17.37 2.10 -15.59
CA ASN A 418 16.07 1.90 -14.95
C ASN A 418 15.82 3.01 -13.93
N LEU A 419 14.92 3.96 -14.23
CA LEU A 419 14.67 5.09 -13.33
C LEU A 419 14.21 4.67 -11.92
N ARG A 420 13.54 3.51 -11.77
CA ARG A 420 13.11 3.01 -10.46
C ARG A 420 14.28 2.51 -9.61
N SER A 421 15.40 2.11 -10.21
CA SER A 421 16.57 1.68 -9.43
C SER A 421 17.23 2.84 -8.69
N ALA A 422 17.03 4.08 -9.14
CA ALA A 422 17.48 5.28 -8.46
C ALA A 422 16.53 5.77 -7.35
N PHE A 423 15.37 5.12 -7.17
CA PHE A 423 14.37 5.54 -6.19
C PHE A 423 14.53 4.81 -4.86
N TYR A 424 14.99 5.54 -3.84
CA TYR A 424 15.23 5.04 -2.49
C TYR A 424 14.37 5.77 -1.45
N GLY A 425 14.16 5.14 -0.30
CA GLY A 425 13.49 5.75 0.86
C GLY A 425 14.44 6.64 1.67
N GLY A 426 14.02 6.97 2.89
CA GLY A 426 14.84 7.73 3.83
C GLY A 426 16.14 7.02 4.20
N ARG A 427 17.18 7.81 4.47
CA ARG A 427 18.46 7.31 5.00
C ARG A 427 18.29 6.89 6.45
N THR A 428 18.53 5.62 6.73
CA THR A 428 18.65 5.09 8.10
C THR A 428 20.02 4.46 8.26
N GLY A 429 20.86 5.03 9.12
CA GLY A 429 22.24 4.57 9.32
C GLY A 429 22.70 4.81 10.76
N PRO A 430 22.34 3.93 11.71
CA PRO A 430 22.76 4.10 13.09
C PRO A 430 24.27 3.87 13.21
N LEU A 431 24.97 4.82 13.84
CA LEU A 431 26.38 4.70 14.22
C LEU A 431 26.58 3.75 15.42
N LYS A 432 25.55 3.61 16.25
CA LYS A 432 25.52 2.73 17.42
C LYS A 432 24.09 2.27 17.64
N LEU A 433 23.87 0.96 17.80
CA LEU A 433 22.51 0.39 17.95
C LEU A 433 21.93 0.63 19.35
N PHE A 434 22.79 0.67 20.38
CA PHE A 434 22.39 0.94 21.75
C PHE A 434 23.51 1.67 22.48
N HIS A 435 23.17 2.74 23.19
CA HIS A 435 24.08 3.46 24.08
C HIS A 435 23.41 3.63 25.43
N SER A 436 23.98 3.01 26.46
CA SER A 436 23.70 3.41 27.84
C SER A 436 24.40 4.73 28.11
N ILE A 437 23.70 5.67 28.72
CA ILE A 437 24.21 7.01 29.05
C ILE A 437 25.07 6.92 30.32
N GLU A 438 26.24 7.55 30.32
CA GLU A 438 27.05 7.77 31.53
C GLU A 438 26.55 9.04 32.27
N PRO A 439 26.83 9.21 33.59
CA PRO A 439 26.28 10.32 34.40
C PRO A 439 26.51 11.73 33.83
N GLU A 440 27.62 11.96 33.13
CA GLU A 440 27.98 13.25 32.54
C GLU A 440 27.46 13.45 31.10
N GLN A 441 26.86 12.43 30.50
CA GLN A 441 26.41 12.46 29.12
C GLN A 441 24.97 12.98 29.01
N LYS A 442 24.67 13.59 27.85
CA LYS A 442 23.32 14.01 27.47
C LYS A 442 23.03 13.52 26.06
N ILE A 443 21.82 13.02 25.85
CA ILE A 443 21.32 12.67 24.52
C ILE A 443 20.48 13.83 24.01
N SER A 444 20.84 14.35 22.84
CA SER A 444 20.06 15.37 22.13
C SER A 444 19.33 14.73 20.95
N TYR A 445 18.07 15.09 20.76
CA TYR A 445 17.26 14.65 19.62
C TYR A 445 16.96 15.86 18.73
N TYR A 446 17.27 15.71 17.44
CA TYR A 446 17.02 16.72 16.43
C TYR A 446 16.10 16.12 15.38
N ASP A 447 15.00 16.81 15.07
CA ASP A 447 14.06 16.43 14.03
C ASP A 447 13.87 17.59 13.06
N VAL A 448 13.90 17.29 11.76
CA VAL A 448 13.65 18.30 10.73
C VAL A 448 12.14 18.40 10.52
N THR A 449 11.57 19.53 10.96
CA THR A 449 10.14 19.80 10.79
C THR A 449 9.77 19.79 9.30
N SER A 450 8.96 18.82 8.89
CA SER A 450 8.46 18.69 7.51
C SER A 450 9.57 18.59 6.44
N LEU A 451 10.52 17.67 6.64
CA LEU A 451 11.63 17.42 5.70
C LEU A 451 11.19 17.33 4.22
N TYR A 452 10.26 16.43 3.87
CA TYR A 452 9.84 16.25 2.47
C TYR A 452 9.12 17.48 1.89
N PRO A 453 8.15 18.11 2.58
CA PRO A 453 7.59 19.38 2.12
C PRO A 453 8.64 20.47 1.91
N TYR A 454 9.62 20.62 2.81
CA TYR A 454 10.69 21.59 2.66
C TYR A 454 11.52 21.35 1.39
N VAL A 455 11.90 20.09 1.13
CA VAL A 455 12.62 19.70 -0.09
C VAL A 455 11.77 19.96 -1.33
N ASN A 456 10.47 19.62 -1.30
CA ASN A 456 9.55 19.86 -2.42
C ASN A 456 9.45 21.36 -2.80
N VAL A 457 9.57 22.27 -1.83
CA VAL A 457 9.49 23.72 -2.05
C VAL A 457 10.83 24.30 -2.52
N THR A 458 11.95 23.82 -1.97
CA THR A 458 13.27 24.43 -2.16
C THR A 458 14.09 23.82 -3.29
N THR A 459 13.76 22.60 -3.72
CA THR A 459 14.57 21.85 -4.69
C THR A 459 13.95 21.88 -6.07
N ARG A 460 14.80 22.03 -7.10
CA ARG A 460 14.38 21.88 -8.51
C ARG A 460 14.20 20.40 -8.86
N TYR A 461 13.07 20.05 -9.46
CA TYR A 461 12.77 18.69 -9.93
C TYR A 461 12.87 18.60 -11.46
N PRO A 462 13.27 17.43 -12.01
CA PRO A 462 13.16 17.20 -13.45
C PRO A 462 11.68 17.18 -13.88
N ILE A 463 11.37 17.85 -14.99
CA ILE A 463 10.03 17.96 -15.57
C ILE A 463 10.05 17.57 -17.05
N GLY A 464 8.88 17.22 -17.59
CA GLY A 464 8.75 16.81 -18.98
C GLY A 464 9.44 15.48 -19.32
N HIS A 465 9.87 15.35 -20.58
CA HIS A 465 10.61 14.19 -21.06
C HIS A 465 12.10 14.50 -21.16
N PRO A 466 12.98 13.58 -20.72
CA PRO A 466 14.42 13.82 -20.74
C PRO A 466 14.98 13.73 -22.16
N ARG A 467 16.10 14.41 -22.40
CA ARG A 467 16.97 14.09 -23.53
C ARG A 467 17.78 12.83 -23.18
N VAL A 468 17.64 11.80 -24.00
CA VAL A 468 18.34 10.53 -23.78
C VAL A 468 19.72 10.59 -24.42
N HIS A 469 20.74 10.21 -23.65
CA HIS A 469 22.11 10.09 -24.11
C HIS A 469 22.60 8.66 -23.88
N ILE A 470 22.88 7.93 -24.97
CA ILE A 470 23.39 6.55 -24.91
C ILE A 470 24.85 6.57 -25.35
N PHE A 471 25.77 6.55 -24.38
CA PHE A 471 27.19 6.34 -24.65
C PHE A 471 27.86 5.72 -23.42
N ASN A 472 28.86 4.86 -23.63
CA ASN A 472 29.60 4.19 -22.57
C ASN A 472 31.05 4.67 -22.61
N LYS A 473 31.39 5.68 -21.80
CA LYS A 473 32.73 6.31 -21.79
C LYS A 473 33.22 6.52 -20.37
N ASN A 474 34.53 6.38 -20.17
CA ASN A 474 35.17 6.76 -18.92
C ASN A 474 35.11 8.28 -18.74
N VAL A 475 34.83 8.72 -17.53
CA VAL A 475 34.77 10.13 -17.13
C VAL A 475 35.63 10.33 -15.88
N ASN A 476 36.21 11.52 -15.74
CA ASN A 476 37.04 11.89 -14.60
C ASN A 476 36.34 12.97 -13.77
N TRP A 477 35.19 12.61 -13.16
CA TRP A 477 34.37 13.52 -12.36
C TRP A 477 34.76 13.47 -10.89
N ASN A 478 35.75 14.27 -10.50
CA ASN A 478 36.27 14.33 -9.13
C ASN A 478 35.65 15.46 -8.31
N LYS A 479 35.05 16.45 -8.98
CA LYS A 479 34.36 17.59 -8.38
C LYS A 479 32.97 17.78 -9.01
N PRO A 480 32.03 18.43 -8.32
CA PRO A 480 30.70 18.69 -8.85
C PRO A 480 30.72 19.38 -10.23
N GLU A 481 31.68 20.29 -10.47
CA GLU A 481 31.77 21.07 -11.70
C GLU A 481 32.21 20.24 -12.91
N ASP A 482 32.80 19.05 -12.70
CA ASP A 482 33.25 18.17 -13.78
C ASP A 482 32.05 17.49 -14.49
N ASN A 483 30.91 17.38 -13.80
CA ASN A 483 29.68 16.81 -14.35
C ASN A 483 28.89 17.89 -15.10
N THR A 484 28.89 17.81 -16.44
CA THR A 484 28.18 18.75 -17.31
C THR A 484 26.66 18.58 -17.32
N TYR A 485 26.12 17.61 -16.57
CA TYR A 485 24.69 17.32 -16.50
C TYR A 485 24.08 17.84 -15.20
N GLU A 486 23.53 19.06 -15.24
CA GLU A 486 23.01 19.79 -14.06
C GLU A 486 21.80 19.08 -13.39
N ILE A 487 20.84 18.58 -14.16
CA ILE A 487 19.69 17.82 -13.67
C ILE A 487 19.54 16.55 -14.53
N ALA A 488 20.20 15.47 -14.10
CA ALA A 488 20.16 14.20 -14.82
C ALA A 488 20.13 13.00 -13.89
N ILE A 489 19.58 11.91 -14.42
CA ILE A 489 19.68 10.59 -13.81
C ILE A 489 20.74 9.83 -14.62
N LEU A 490 21.82 9.44 -13.95
CA LEU A 490 23.02 8.89 -14.58
C LEU A 490 23.21 7.44 -14.13
N LYS A 491 23.43 6.52 -15.08
CA LYS A 491 23.90 5.17 -14.78
C LYS A 491 25.43 5.18 -14.91
N VAL A 492 26.12 5.14 -13.77
CA VAL A 492 27.59 5.25 -13.72
C VAL A 492 28.20 4.16 -12.86
N PHE A 493 29.39 3.70 -13.24
CA PHE A 493 30.26 2.96 -12.35
C PHE A 493 31.09 3.94 -11.53
N VAL A 494 30.97 3.89 -10.20
CA VAL A 494 31.66 4.82 -9.29
C VAL A 494 32.86 4.12 -8.67
N VAL A 495 34.02 4.79 -8.72
CA VAL A 495 35.18 4.46 -7.90
C VAL A 495 35.15 5.39 -6.67
N PRO A 496 34.76 4.89 -5.49
CA PRO A 496 34.61 5.73 -4.31
C PRO A 496 35.98 6.11 -3.73
N PRO A 497 36.05 7.23 -2.99
CA PRO A 497 37.27 7.60 -2.27
C PRO A 497 37.60 6.54 -1.21
N ARG A 498 38.90 6.34 -0.96
CA ARG A 498 39.37 5.38 0.06
C ARG A 498 38.99 5.79 1.49
N LYS A 499 38.73 7.07 1.73
CA LYS A 499 38.34 7.64 3.02
C LYS A 499 37.27 8.70 2.81
N ILE A 500 36.15 8.57 3.51
CA ILE A 500 35.08 9.57 3.60
C ILE A 500 34.30 9.33 4.89
N ASP A 501 33.92 10.41 5.59
CA ASP A 501 33.26 10.31 6.89
C ASP A 501 31.85 9.76 6.80
N ILE A 502 31.13 10.16 5.74
CA ILE A 502 29.73 9.81 5.53
C ILE A 502 29.55 9.38 4.07
N PRO A 503 29.51 8.07 3.79
CA PRO A 503 29.12 7.56 2.48
C PRO A 503 27.68 7.98 2.16
N VAL A 504 27.43 8.34 0.90
CA VAL A 504 26.12 8.90 0.45
C VAL A 504 25.44 8.11 -0.65
N LEU A 505 26.15 7.18 -1.31
CA LEU A 505 25.59 6.39 -2.40
C LEU A 505 24.85 5.15 -1.86
N PRO A 506 23.54 5.03 -2.09
CA PRO A 506 22.75 3.91 -1.59
C PRO A 506 22.95 2.63 -2.40
N MET A 507 22.84 1.49 -1.73
CA MET A 507 22.83 0.15 -2.35
C MET A 507 21.88 -0.77 -1.58
N LYS A 508 21.11 -1.61 -2.30
CA LYS A 508 20.34 -2.72 -1.69
C LYS A 508 21.12 -4.02 -1.85
N LEU A 509 21.14 -4.87 -0.82
CA LEU A 509 21.89 -6.13 -0.85
C LEU A 509 21.14 -7.25 -1.58
N GLY A 510 20.92 -7.07 -2.87
CA GLY A 510 20.32 -8.10 -3.74
C GLY A 510 18.80 -8.27 -3.56
N ASP A 511 18.25 -9.29 -4.23
CA ASP A 511 16.80 -9.45 -4.42
C ASP A 511 16.07 -9.96 -3.16
N ASP A 512 16.76 -10.67 -2.26
CA ASP A 512 16.18 -11.26 -1.04
C ASP A 512 16.42 -10.43 0.24
N ASP A 513 17.30 -9.41 0.19
CA ASP A 513 17.63 -8.54 1.33
C ASP A 513 17.48 -7.06 0.95
N GLU A 514 16.28 -6.53 1.20
CA GLU A 514 15.91 -5.15 0.88
C GLU A 514 16.58 -4.08 1.76
N ARG A 515 17.51 -4.46 2.65
CA ARG A 515 18.21 -3.49 3.52
C ARG A 515 18.97 -2.48 2.66
N LEU A 516 18.71 -1.21 2.97
CA LEU A 516 19.34 -0.07 2.33
C LEU A 516 20.66 0.26 3.04
N LEU A 517 21.77 0.11 2.34
CA LEU A 517 23.12 0.42 2.82
C LEU A 517 23.70 1.63 2.10
N PHE A 518 24.75 2.20 2.67
CA PHE A 518 25.58 3.24 2.06
C PHE A 518 27.06 2.81 2.13
N PRO A 519 27.51 1.83 1.34
CA PRO A 519 28.87 1.30 1.44
C PRO A 519 29.87 2.03 0.52
N LEU A 520 31.15 1.96 0.87
CA LEU A 520 32.26 2.32 -0.02
C LEU A 520 32.72 1.17 -0.90
N CYS A 521 32.36 -0.07 -0.58
CA CYS A 521 32.67 -1.20 -1.43
C CYS A 521 31.50 -2.16 -1.47
N SER A 522 30.86 -2.27 -2.65
CA SER A 522 29.76 -3.20 -2.85
C SER A 522 30.20 -4.65 -2.66
N THR A 523 31.39 -5.01 -3.13
CA THR A 523 31.95 -6.37 -3.00
C THR A 523 32.15 -6.78 -1.54
N CYS A 524 32.64 -5.88 -0.68
CA CYS A 524 32.83 -6.15 0.75
C CYS A 524 31.51 -6.48 1.45
N CYS A 525 30.39 -5.91 1.01
CA CYS A 525 29.09 -6.23 1.59
C CYS A 525 28.57 -7.63 1.24
N TYR A 526 29.18 -8.31 0.26
CA TYR A 526 28.82 -9.68 -0.15
C TYR A 526 29.80 -10.75 0.36
N ASP A 527 30.81 -10.36 1.15
CA ASP A 527 31.81 -11.30 1.70
C ASP A 527 31.19 -12.20 2.78
N PRO A 528 31.42 -13.52 2.80
CA PRO A 528 30.94 -14.42 3.86
C PRO A 528 31.36 -14.03 5.29
N ALA A 529 32.51 -13.37 5.48
CA ALA A 529 32.90 -12.83 6.78
C ALA A 529 31.95 -11.71 7.25
N TYR A 530 31.32 -11.01 6.31
CA TYR A 530 30.24 -10.05 6.55
C TYR A 530 28.96 -10.74 7.06
N GLU A 531 28.69 -12.00 6.68
CA GLU A 531 27.54 -12.78 7.22
C GLU A 531 27.72 -13.17 8.69
N GLU A 532 28.92 -13.51 9.15
CA GLU A 532 29.17 -13.76 10.58
C GLU A 532 29.01 -12.50 11.42
N ILE A 533 29.44 -11.34 10.90
CA ILE A 533 29.29 -10.01 11.53
C ILE A 533 27.81 -9.59 11.58
N ARG A 534 27.01 -10.00 10.59
CA ARG A 534 25.54 -9.77 10.46
C ARG A 534 24.74 -10.28 11.67
N THR A 535 25.23 -11.30 12.38
CA THR A 535 24.55 -11.91 13.55
C THR A 535 24.92 -11.28 14.89
N LYS A 536 25.98 -10.46 14.95
CA LYS A 536 26.58 -9.98 16.22
C LYS A 536 26.21 -8.54 16.64
N ARG A 537 25.14 -7.94 16.11
CA ARG A 537 24.65 -6.60 16.52
C ARG A 537 25.72 -5.48 16.44
N LEU A 538 26.59 -5.49 15.43
CA LEU A 538 27.50 -4.37 15.15
C LEU A 538 26.80 -3.31 14.29
N SER A 539 27.18 -2.04 14.47
CA SER A 539 26.65 -0.91 13.71
C SER A 539 27.15 -0.91 12.26
N HIS A 540 26.47 -0.17 11.38
CA HIS A 540 26.82 -0.09 9.95
C HIS A 540 28.20 0.50 9.68
N ASN A 541 28.75 1.29 10.62
CA ASN A 541 30.01 2.01 10.44
C ASN A 541 31.21 1.32 11.10
N GLU A 542 31.02 0.46 12.12
CA GLU A 542 32.10 -0.38 12.69
C GLU A 542 32.69 -1.36 11.66
N ILE A 543 32.02 -1.55 10.53
CA ILE A 543 32.44 -2.40 9.42
C ILE A 543 33.22 -1.60 8.34
N GLN A 544 33.11 -0.26 8.33
CA GLN A 544 33.77 0.59 7.32
C GLN A 544 35.25 0.88 7.62
N SER A 545 35.73 0.55 8.82
CA SER A 545 37.11 0.80 9.27
C SER A 545 38.03 -0.42 9.17
N ARG A 546 37.62 -1.50 8.51
CA ARG A 546 38.44 -2.69 8.27
C ARG A 546 38.67 -2.95 6.80
#